data_AF-A0A357MDE6-F1
#
_entry.id   AF-A0A357MDE6-F1
#
_cell.length_a   1.000
_cell.length_b   1.000
_cell.length_c   1.000
_cell.angle_alpha   90.00
_cell.angle_beta   90.00
_cell.angle_gamma   90.00
#
_symmetry.space_group_name_H-M   'P 1'
#
loop_
_entity.id
_entity.type
_entity.pdbx_description
1 polymer ?
#
loop_
_entity_poly.entity_id
_entity_poly.type
_entity_poly.pdbx_seq_one_letter_code
_entity_poly.pdbx_strand_id
1 'polypeptide(L)'
;MCHTAEELWSKGIVLAESASQLSDTQIFADQTAYWNGIWETSDIRIEGDPENQQGIRFCIFQLYQTYHGDHPGFNIGAKGLTGEVYRGLAFWDTESYCLPFYMFNNPKAARSLLDFRYKTLPQAIQRDRDVDCDGACYPIATIDGTESCDLWQHSNLQLHVGTAISYGIWHYVKILGIKNSCIGIPLYHRQLLYPAALRLLLSRS
;
A
#
# COMPACT_ATOMS: atom_id res chain seq x y z
N MET A 1 -10.30 -4.77 18.64
CA MET A 1 -10.65 -5.67 19.76
C MET A 1 -9.78 -6.90 19.63
N CYS A 2 -9.15 -7.35 20.71
CA CYS A 2 -8.38 -8.59 20.70
C CYS A 2 -9.37 -9.75 20.82
N HIS A 3 -9.43 -10.62 19.82
CA HIS A 3 -10.26 -11.82 19.88
C HIS A 3 -9.66 -12.83 20.86
N THR A 4 -10.51 -13.60 21.54
CA THR A 4 -10.01 -14.73 22.35
C THR A 4 -9.57 -15.87 21.43
N ALA A 5 -8.70 -16.76 21.93
CA ALA A 5 -8.29 -17.94 21.18
C ALA A 5 -9.49 -18.82 20.79
N GLU A 6 -10.47 -18.93 21.68
CA GLU A 6 -11.70 -19.71 21.46
C GLU A 6 -12.61 -19.08 20.41
N GLU A 7 -12.74 -17.75 20.38
CA GLU A 7 -13.45 -17.03 19.32
C GLU A 7 -12.80 -17.25 17.95
N LEU A 8 -11.47 -17.13 17.87
CA LEU A 8 -10.72 -17.33 16.62
C LEU A 8 -10.84 -18.78 16.13
N TRP A 9 -10.70 -19.75 17.04
CA TRP A 9 -10.86 -21.17 16.72
C TRP A 9 -12.25 -21.45 16.17
N SER A 10 -13.30 -21.02 16.88
CA SER A 10 -14.69 -21.22 16.46
C SER A 10 -14.97 -20.60 15.09
N LYS A 11 -14.48 -19.38 14.85
CA LYS A 11 -14.61 -18.71 13.55
C LYS A 11 -13.88 -19.47 12.44
N GLY A 12 -12.68 -19.99 12.73
CA GLY A 12 -11.89 -20.80 11.79
C GLY A 12 -12.62 -22.08 11.38
N ILE A 13 -13.23 -22.79 12.34
CA ILE A 13 -14.02 -23.99 12.07
C ILE A 13 -15.21 -23.69 11.15
N VAL A 14 -15.99 -22.64 11.44
CA VAL A 14 -17.13 -22.24 10.60
C VAL A 14 -16.71 -21.93 9.16
N LEU A 15 -15.56 -21.25 8.98
CA LEU A 15 -15.02 -20.96 7.65
C LEU A 15 -14.57 -22.23 6.92
N ALA A 16 -13.90 -23.16 7.62
CA ALA A 16 -13.46 -24.44 7.05
C ALA A 16 -14.65 -25.33 6.65
N GLU A 17 -15.68 -25.40 7.50
CA GLU A 17 -16.91 -26.13 7.20
C GLU A 17 -17.60 -25.56 5.96
N SER A 18 -17.74 -24.24 5.88
CA SER A 18 -18.32 -23.56 4.72
C SER A 18 -17.52 -23.82 3.45
N ALA A 19 -16.18 -23.76 3.53
CA ALA A 19 -15.30 -24.02 2.39
C ALA A 19 -15.34 -25.48 1.93
N SER A 20 -15.53 -26.44 2.85
CA SER A 20 -15.61 -27.86 2.50
C SER A 20 -16.87 -28.25 1.71
N GLN A 21 -17.88 -27.37 1.65
CA GLN A 21 -19.08 -27.57 0.82
C GLN A 21 -18.88 -27.11 -0.63
N LEU A 22 -17.78 -26.43 -0.95
CA LEU A 22 -17.49 -25.96 -2.30
C LEU A 22 -16.91 -27.10 -3.15
N SER A 23 -17.35 -27.19 -4.41
CA SER A 23 -16.77 -28.12 -5.37
C SER A 23 -15.58 -27.51 -6.10
N ASP A 24 -14.59 -28.33 -6.46
CA ASP A 24 -13.42 -27.90 -7.24
C ASP A 24 -13.81 -27.17 -8.53
N THR A 25 -14.84 -27.67 -9.23
CA THR A 25 -15.38 -27.06 -10.45
C THR A 25 -15.88 -25.64 -10.20
N GLN A 26 -16.58 -25.42 -9.08
CA GLN A 26 -17.10 -24.10 -8.73
C GLN A 26 -15.95 -23.16 -8.36
N ILE A 27 -14.98 -23.60 -7.55
CA ILE A 27 -13.82 -22.79 -7.16
C ILE A 27 -13.03 -22.35 -8.40
N PHE A 28 -12.78 -23.27 -9.32
CA PHE A 28 -12.07 -22.96 -10.56
C PHE A 28 -12.84 -21.99 -11.45
N ALA A 29 -14.17 -22.16 -11.57
CA ALA A 29 -15.02 -21.25 -12.33
C ALA A 29 -15.02 -19.84 -11.74
N ASP A 30 -15.14 -19.71 -10.41
CA ASP A 30 -15.14 -18.43 -9.71
C ASP A 30 -13.79 -17.71 -9.84
N GLN A 31 -12.68 -18.43 -9.68
CA GLN A 31 -11.33 -17.88 -9.87
C GLN A 31 -11.09 -17.46 -11.33
N THR A 32 -11.58 -18.24 -12.30
CA THR A 32 -11.48 -17.91 -13.73
C THR A 32 -12.28 -16.65 -14.04
N ALA A 33 -13.51 -16.54 -13.53
CA ALA A 33 -14.35 -15.36 -13.71
C ALA A 33 -13.71 -14.10 -13.12
N TYR A 34 -13.11 -14.21 -11.92
CA TYR A 34 -12.34 -13.12 -11.31
C TYR A 34 -11.20 -12.65 -12.22
N TRP A 35 -10.34 -13.56 -12.69
CA TRP A 35 -9.21 -13.20 -13.54
C TRP A 35 -9.62 -12.67 -14.91
N ASN A 36 -10.71 -13.19 -15.49
CA ASN A 36 -11.24 -12.66 -16.74
C ASN A 36 -11.63 -11.18 -16.60
N GLY A 37 -12.31 -10.80 -15.52
CA GLY A 37 -12.66 -9.39 -15.26
C GLY A 37 -11.43 -8.48 -15.08
N ILE A 38 -10.36 -9.00 -14.49
CA ILE A 38 -9.08 -8.27 -14.40
C ILE A 38 -8.45 -8.09 -15.78
N TRP A 39 -8.37 -9.15 -16.58
CA TRP A 39 -7.78 -9.08 -17.93
C TRP A 39 -8.57 -8.20 -18.90
N GLU A 40 -9.89 -8.11 -18.73
CA GLU A 40 -10.73 -7.20 -19.53
C GLU A 40 -10.35 -5.72 -19.34
N THR A 41 -9.84 -5.35 -18.16
CA THR A 41 -9.59 -3.94 -17.80
C THR A 41 -8.10 -3.58 -17.76
N SER A 42 -7.22 -4.57 -17.58
CA SER A 42 -5.80 -4.34 -17.28
C SER A 42 -4.82 -4.98 -18.25
N ASP A 43 -5.28 -5.76 -19.26
CA ASP A 43 -4.38 -6.41 -20.21
C ASP A 43 -3.63 -5.39 -21.09
N ILE A 44 -2.35 -5.64 -21.30
CA ILE A 44 -1.51 -4.90 -22.23
C ILE A 44 -1.10 -5.86 -23.34
N ARG A 45 -1.47 -5.54 -24.58
CA ARG A 45 -1.17 -6.35 -25.76
C ARG A 45 0.06 -5.80 -26.48
N ILE A 46 1.05 -6.65 -26.67
CA ILE A 46 2.29 -6.33 -27.37
C ILE A 46 2.37 -7.22 -28.61
N GLU A 47 2.25 -6.61 -29.79
CA GLU A 47 2.28 -7.31 -31.07
C GLU A 47 3.73 -7.59 -31.51
N GLY A 48 3.98 -8.78 -32.05
CA GLY A 48 5.29 -9.17 -32.59
C GLY A 48 6.37 -9.48 -31.55
N ASP A 49 6.06 -9.42 -30.25
CA ASP A 49 7.02 -9.67 -29.16
C ASP A 49 6.42 -10.57 -28.06
N PRO A 50 6.48 -11.90 -28.25
CA PRO A 50 5.91 -12.86 -27.29
C PRO A 50 6.57 -12.84 -25.91
N GLU A 51 7.86 -12.53 -25.83
CA GLU A 51 8.62 -12.51 -24.58
C GLU A 51 8.16 -11.34 -23.70
N ASN A 52 8.12 -10.13 -24.25
CA ASN A 52 7.62 -8.99 -23.50
C ASN A 52 6.11 -9.09 -23.24
N GLN A 53 5.33 -9.73 -24.13
CA GLN A 53 3.92 -10.02 -23.87
C GLN A 53 3.74 -10.92 -22.64
N GLN A 54 4.57 -11.95 -22.48
CA GLN A 54 4.56 -12.79 -21.28
C GLN A 54 5.00 -11.99 -20.05
N GLY A 55 6.08 -11.22 -20.18
CA GLY A 55 6.64 -10.41 -19.09
C GLY A 55 5.63 -9.42 -18.52
N ILE A 56 4.97 -8.62 -19.35
CA ILE A 56 4.01 -7.61 -18.88
C ILE A 56 2.79 -8.25 -18.21
N ARG A 57 2.28 -9.36 -18.77
CA ARG A 57 1.18 -10.11 -18.14
C ARG A 57 1.60 -10.72 -16.82
N PHE A 58 2.82 -11.24 -16.70
CA PHE A 58 3.33 -11.73 -15.42
C PHE A 58 3.42 -10.61 -14.38
N CYS A 59 3.89 -9.41 -14.76
CA CYS A 59 3.92 -8.25 -13.86
C CYS A 59 2.51 -7.85 -13.37
N ILE A 60 1.53 -7.75 -14.28
CA ILE A 60 0.13 -7.42 -13.95
C ILE A 60 -0.45 -8.48 -13.02
N PHE A 61 -0.24 -9.76 -13.33
CA PHE A 61 -0.67 -10.89 -12.50
C PHE A 61 -0.11 -10.77 -11.08
N GLN A 62 1.19 -10.51 -10.93
CA GLN A 62 1.82 -10.36 -9.61
C GLN A 62 1.30 -9.14 -8.82
N LEU A 63 1.02 -8.01 -9.50
CA LEU A 63 0.44 -6.84 -8.85
C LEU A 63 -0.95 -7.14 -8.27
N TYR A 64 -1.82 -7.83 -9.01
CA TYR A 64 -3.15 -8.21 -8.52
C TYR A 64 -3.12 -9.31 -7.45
N GLN A 65 -2.22 -10.29 -7.59
CA GLN A 65 -1.98 -11.31 -6.56
C GLN A 65 -1.51 -10.67 -5.24
N THR A 66 -0.64 -9.66 -5.33
CA THR A 66 -0.11 -8.97 -4.16
C THR A 66 -1.15 -8.07 -3.49
N TYR A 67 -1.95 -7.34 -4.28
CA TYR A 67 -2.93 -6.42 -3.73
C TYR A 67 -4.08 -6.16 -4.70
N HIS A 68 -5.31 -6.21 -4.18
CA HIS A 68 -6.52 -5.90 -4.95
C HIS A 68 -7.58 -5.14 -4.11
N GLY A 69 -7.22 -4.69 -2.90
CA GLY A 69 -8.03 -3.76 -2.11
C GLY A 69 -9.20 -4.38 -1.33
N ASP A 70 -9.19 -5.69 -1.07
CA ASP A 70 -10.26 -6.37 -0.34
C ASP A 70 -10.18 -6.23 1.18
N HIS A 71 -8.99 -5.89 1.69
CA HIS A 71 -8.76 -5.69 3.11
C HIS A 71 -8.21 -4.29 3.40
N PRO A 72 -9.09 -3.34 3.80
CA PRO A 72 -8.69 -1.98 4.11
C PRO A 72 -7.71 -1.93 5.28
N GLY A 73 -6.59 -1.22 5.12
CA GLY A 73 -5.56 -1.11 6.15
C GLY A 73 -4.39 -2.07 6.01
N PHE A 74 -4.33 -2.86 4.93
CA PHE A 74 -3.07 -3.44 4.47
C PHE A 74 -2.43 -2.62 3.36
N ASN A 75 -1.14 -2.86 3.14
CA ASN A 75 -0.33 -2.21 2.13
C ASN A 75 0.58 -3.25 1.43
N ILE A 76 1.34 -2.85 0.43
CA ILE A 76 2.18 -3.71 -0.40
C ILE A 76 3.56 -3.87 0.26
N GLY A 77 3.94 -5.10 0.54
CA GLY A 77 5.32 -5.43 0.91
C GLY A 77 6.26 -5.29 -0.28
N ALA A 78 7.52 -4.91 -0.07
CA ALA A 78 8.49 -4.72 -1.16
C ALA A 78 8.74 -5.98 -2.03
N LYS A 79 8.39 -7.17 -1.53
CA LYS A 79 8.38 -8.44 -2.30
C LYS A 79 7.02 -9.14 -2.27
N GLY A 80 5.94 -8.38 -2.11
CA GLY A 80 4.61 -8.91 -1.88
C GLY A 80 4.61 -9.97 -0.78
N LEU A 81 3.94 -11.10 -1.04
CA LEU A 81 3.91 -12.27 -0.17
C LEU A 81 4.67 -13.46 -0.75
N THR A 82 5.75 -13.20 -1.50
CA THR A 82 6.50 -14.23 -2.24
C THR A 82 7.85 -14.60 -1.61
N GLY A 83 8.15 -14.07 -0.43
CA GLY A 83 9.39 -14.35 0.28
C GLY A 83 9.62 -13.46 1.50
N GLU A 84 10.65 -13.78 2.29
CA GLU A 84 10.87 -13.16 3.60
C GLU A 84 11.73 -11.89 3.56
N VAL A 85 12.54 -11.70 2.50
CA VAL A 85 13.40 -10.52 2.37
C VAL A 85 12.53 -9.25 2.34
N TYR A 86 12.91 -8.23 3.13
CA TYR A 86 12.13 -7.03 3.45
C TYR A 86 10.90 -7.24 4.34
N ARG A 87 10.72 -8.45 4.91
CA ARG A 87 9.79 -8.74 6.02
C ARG A 87 8.32 -8.39 5.72
N GLY A 88 7.91 -8.34 4.45
CA GLY A 88 6.55 -7.94 4.05
C GLY A 88 6.19 -6.49 4.42
N LEU A 89 7.17 -5.66 4.75
CA LEU A 89 6.95 -4.29 5.20
C LEU A 89 6.62 -3.36 4.04
N ALA A 90 5.76 -2.38 4.29
CA ALA A 90 5.45 -1.31 3.38
C ALA A 90 6.55 -0.24 3.40
N PHE A 91 6.94 0.21 2.21
CA PHE A 91 7.93 1.26 1.98
C PHE A 91 7.29 2.39 1.16
N TRP A 92 8.06 3.44 0.87
CA TRP A 92 7.68 4.52 -0.05
C TRP A 92 7.48 4.04 -1.50
N ASP A 93 7.91 2.81 -1.83
CA ASP A 93 7.64 2.09 -3.07
C ASP A 93 6.16 2.07 -3.43
N THR A 94 5.28 1.91 -2.43
CA THR A 94 3.83 1.87 -2.64
C THR A 94 3.35 3.14 -3.33
N GLU A 95 3.64 4.31 -2.77
CA GLU A 95 3.09 5.56 -3.28
C GLU A 95 3.82 6.04 -4.55
N SER A 96 5.10 5.69 -4.71
CA SER A 96 5.93 6.18 -5.81
C SER A 96 5.89 5.29 -7.05
N TYR A 97 5.75 3.97 -6.88
CA TYR A 97 5.81 3.00 -7.97
C TYR A 97 4.52 2.21 -8.16
N CYS A 98 3.93 1.69 -7.08
CA CYS A 98 2.78 0.79 -7.20
C CYS A 98 1.45 1.54 -7.41
N LEU A 99 1.25 2.66 -6.71
CA LEU A 99 0.00 3.41 -6.69
C LEU A 99 -0.51 3.81 -8.09
N PRO A 100 0.33 4.26 -9.05
CA PRO A 100 -0.09 4.54 -10.43
C PRO A 100 -0.86 3.39 -11.07
N PHE A 101 -0.39 2.16 -10.94
CA PHE A 101 -1.07 1.00 -11.51
C PHE A 101 -2.50 0.87 -10.97
N TYR A 102 -2.67 0.96 -9.65
CA TYR A 102 -4.01 0.83 -9.05
C TYR A 102 -4.90 2.03 -9.34
N MET A 103 -4.35 3.24 -9.51
CA MET A 103 -5.18 4.40 -9.84
C MET A 103 -5.93 4.23 -11.16
N PHE A 104 -5.30 3.60 -12.15
CA PHE A 104 -5.92 3.38 -13.46
C PHE A 104 -6.72 2.08 -13.54
N ASN A 105 -6.32 1.03 -12.82
CA ASN A 105 -6.88 -0.31 -13.00
C ASN A 105 -7.77 -0.78 -11.83
N ASN A 106 -7.61 -0.21 -10.62
CA ASN A 106 -8.44 -0.52 -9.46
C ASN A 106 -8.46 0.65 -8.45
N PRO A 107 -9.24 1.72 -8.72
CA PRO A 107 -9.25 2.93 -7.89
C PRO A 107 -9.62 2.68 -6.41
N LYS A 108 -10.44 1.64 -6.14
CA LYS A 108 -10.74 1.20 -4.77
C LYS A 108 -9.48 0.74 -4.05
N ALA A 109 -8.66 -0.08 -4.69
CA ALA A 109 -7.38 -0.52 -4.13
C ALA A 109 -6.41 0.66 -3.94
N ALA A 110 -6.32 1.57 -4.92
CA ALA A 110 -5.49 2.78 -4.80
C ALA A 110 -5.86 3.62 -3.58
N ARG A 111 -7.16 3.82 -3.33
CA ARG A 111 -7.65 4.50 -2.13
C ARG A 111 -7.24 3.76 -0.85
N SER A 112 -7.44 2.44 -0.82
CA SER A 112 -7.12 1.61 0.33
C SER A 112 -5.63 1.68 0.73
N LEU A 113 -4.72 1.79 -0.26
CA LEU A 113 -3.29 2.00 -0.02
C LEU A 113 -3.01 3.34 0.69
N LEU A 114 -3.69 4.41 0.30
CA LEU A 114 -3.56 5.72 0.95
C LEU A 114 -4.24 5.76 2.32
N ASP A 115 -5.37 5.06 2.48
CA ASP A 115 -6.07 4.93 3.76
C ASP A 115 -5.19 4.25 4.82
N PHE A 116 -4.30 3.33 4.44
CA PHE A 116 -3.29 2.78 5.34
C PHE A 116 -2.40 3.88 5.94
N ARG A 117 -1.90 4.81 5.12
CA ARG A 117 -1.08 5.93 5.61
C ARG A 117 -1.87 6.86 6.51
N TYR A 118 -3.13 7.12 6.17
CA TYR A 118 -4.01 7.92 7.01
C TYR A 118 -4.25 7.27 8.39
N LYS A 119 -4.56 5.96 8.42
CA LYS A 119 -4.77 5.21 9.68
C LYS A 119 -3.52 5.14 10.55
N THR A 120 -2.34 5.22 9.93
CA THR A 120 -1.04 5.16 10.61
C THR A 120 -0.42 6.54 10.88
N LEU A 121 -1.15 7.63 10.60
CA LEU A 121 -0.73 8.99 10.92
C LEU A 121 -0.41 9.21 12.42
N PRO A 122 -1.17 8.66 13.39
CA PRO A 122 -0.83 8.81 14.80
C PRO A 122 0.57 8.29 15.14
N GLN A 123 0.98 7.16 14.56
CA GLN A 123 2.30 6.57 14.72
C GLN A 123 3.39 7.47 14.11
N ALA A 124 3.13 8.04 12.93
CA ALA A 124 4.06 8.98 12.29
C ALA A 124 4.25 10.29 13.10
N ILE A 125 3.17 10.80 13.72
CA ILE A 125 3.24 11.96 14.63
C ILE A 125 3.98 11.60 15.91
N GLN A 126 3.77 10.39 16.46
CA GLN A 126 4.52 9.97 17.64
C GLN A 126 6.02 9.89 17.33
N ARG A 127 6.37 9.32 16.19
CA ARG A 127 7.77 9.20 15.77
C ARG A 127 8.45 10.55 15.57
N ASP A 128 7.75 11.53 15.04
CA ASP A 128 8.26 12.88 14.83
C ASP A 128 8.95 13.45 16.09
N ARG A 129 8.37 13.16 17.27
CA ARG A 129 8.92 13.52 18.58
C ARG A 129 10.18 12.75 18.95
N ASP A 130 10.33 11.52 18.46
CA ASP A 130 11.47 10.66 18.75
C ASP A 130 12.70 11.04 17.90
N VAL A 131 12.50 11.79 16.80
CA VAL A 131 13.54 12.22 15.86
C VAL A 131 13.67 13.74 15.74
N ASP A 132 13.19 14.49 16.73
CA ASP A 132 13.26 15.96 16.83
C ASP A 132 12.80 16.69 15.55
N CYS A 133 11.74 16.20 14.93
CA CYS A 133 11.09 16.81 13.78
C CYS A 133 9.83 17.61 14.21
N ASP A 134 9.13 18.21 13.24
CA ASP A 134 7.86 18.91 13.48
C ASP A 134 6.80 18.45 12.45
N GLY A 135 5.79 17.73 12.93
CA GLY A 135 4.65 17.27 12.14
C GLY A 135 4.49 15.74 12.19
N ALA A 136 4.68 15.08 11.06
CA ALA A 136 4.56 13.63 10.93
C ALA A 136 5.77 13.04 10.18
N CYS A 137 6.49 12.15 10.85
CA CYS A 137 7.61 11.41 10.29
C CYS A 137 7.17 9.97 9.96
N TYR A 138 6.74 9.74 8.72
CA TYR A 138 6.37 8.38 8.29
C TYR A 138 7.59 7.47 8.19
N PRO A 139 7.45 6.18 8.55
CA PRO A 139 8.56 5.25 8.56
C PRO A 139 9.03 4.78 7.20
N ILE A 140 10.32 4.45 7.14
CA ILE A 140 10.95 3.87 5.95
C ILE A 140 10.37 2.50 5.67
N ALA A 141 10.21 1.68 6.70
CA ALA A 141 9.65 0.34 6.60
C ALA A 141 8.64 0.11 7.73
N THR A 142 7.43 -0.34 7.41
CA THR A 142 6.41 -0.55 8.46
C THR A 142 5.33 -1.55 8.10
N ILE A 143 4.72 -2.17 9.11
CA ILE A 143 3.50 -2.98 8.97
C ILE A 143 2.28 -2.34 9.65
N ASP A 144 2.50 -1.51 10.68
CA ASP A 144 1.46 -0.95 11.55
C ASP A 144 1.55 0.57 11.76
N GLY A 145 2.48 1.23 11.07
CA GLY A 145 2.78 2.65 11.20
C GLY A 145 4.04 2.96 12.02
N THR A 146 4.54 2.03 12.83
CA THR A 146 5.78 2.21 13.60
C THR A 146 7.02 1.92 12.74
N GLU A 147 8.16 2.54 13.04
CA GLU A 147 9.41 2.23 12.31
C GLU A 147 9.85 0.80 12.56
N SER A 148 10.15 0.10 11.48
CA SER A 148 10.71 -1.25 11.51
C SER A 148 12.05 -1.33 10.78
N CYS A 149 12.63 -0.20 10.35
CA CYS A 149 13.97 -0.12 9.81
C CYS A 149 15.01 0.13 10.92
N ASP A 150 15.89 -0.86 11.12
CA ASP A 150 16.90 -0.87 12.18
C ASP A 150 18.16 -0.05 11.84
N LEU A 151 18.28 0.43 10.59
CA LEU A 151 19.44 1.19 10.10
C LEU A 151 19.17 2.69 10.20
N TRP A 152 19.78 3.36 11.18
CA TRP A 152 19.62 4.80 11.41
C TRP A 152 19.93 5.67 10.17
N GLN A 153 20.85 5.22 9.31
CA GLN A 153 21.17 5.92 8.07
C GLN A 153 19.99 5.97 7.09
N HIS A 154 19.07 5.02 7.19
CA HIS A 154 17.84 5.02 6.41
C HIS A 154 16.72 5.63 7.25
N SER A 155 16.42 5.02 8.39
CA SER A 155 15.26 5.39 9.21
C SER A 155 15.26 6.86 9.63
N ASN A 156 16.41 7.47 9.92
CA ASN A 156 16.46 8.85 10.39
C ASN A 156 16.86 9.87 9.32
N LEU A 157 17.51 9.46 8.23
CA LEU A 157 18.03 10.40 7.22
C LEU A 157 17.29 10.37 5.89
N GLN A 158 16.53 9.31 5.58
CA GLN A 158 15.73 9.26 4.36
C GLN A 158 14.37 9.93 4.56
N LEU A 159 14.40 11.27 4.61
CA LEU A 159 13.23 12.10 4.91
C LEU A 159 12.20 12.16 3.75
N HIS A 160 12.48 11.52 2.62
CA HIS A 160 11.65 11.58 1.42
C HIS A 160 10.36 10.75 1.53
N VAL A 161 10.19 9.88 2.53
CA VAL A 161 8.97 9.05 2.67
C VAL A 161 7.72 9.92 2.80
N GLY A 162 7.77 10.96 3.65
CA GLY A 162 6.66 11.91 3.81
C GLY A 162 6.32 12.62 2.49
N THR A 163 7.33 12.92 1.67
CA THR A 163 7.12 13.53 0.35
C THR A 163 6.52 12.54 -0.65
N ALA A 164 6.94 11.27 -0.65
CA ALA A 164 6.38 10.23 -1.49
C ALA A 164 4.89 10.01 -1.19
N ILE A 165 4.53 9.96 0.09
CA ILE A 165 3.13 9.83 0.53
C ILE A 165 2.31 11.06 0.12
N SER A 166 2.84 12.27 0.37
CA SER A 166 2.17 13.51 -0.02
C SER A 166 1.95 13.59 -1.53
N TYR A 167 2.95 13.18 -2.31
CA TYR A 167 2.87 13.09 -3.76
C TYR A 167 1.85 12.05 -4.21
N GLY A 168 1.83 10.87 -3.60
CA GLY A 168 0.83 9.83 -3.90
C GLY A 168 -0.61 10.30 -3.70
N ILE A 169 -0.88 11.01 -2.58
CA ILE A 169 -2.19 11.62 -2.33
C ILE A 169 -2.53 12.66 -3.40
N TRP A 170 -1.60 13.57 -3.70
CA TRP A 170 -1.80 14.58 -4.74
C TRP A 170 -2.06 13.93 -6.10
N HIS A 171 -1.31 12.88 -6.45
CA HIS A 171 -1.41 12.17 -7.71
C HIS A 171 -2.79 11.50 -7.83
N TYR A 172 -3.25 10.82 -6.77
CA TYR A 172 -4.59 10.22 -6.69
C TYR A 172 -5.72 11.23 -6.88
N VAL A 173 -5.66 12.35 -6.17
CA VAL A 173 -6.61 13.47 -6.31
C VAL A 173 -6.64 13.96 -7.75
N LYS A 174 -5.46 14.19 -8.34
CA LYS A 174 -5.32 14.77 -9.67
C LYS A 174 -5.83 13.84 -10.77
N ILE A 175 -5.52 12.56 -10.70
CA ILE A 175 -5.90 11.58 -11.72
C ILE A 175 -7.40 11.27 -11.65
N LEU A 176 -7.96 11.09 -10.45
CA LEU A 176 -9.36 10.69 -10.30
C LEU A 176 -10.34 11.87 -10.22
N GLY A 177 -9.86 13.12 -10.21
CA GLY A 177 -10.70 14.31 -10.12
C GLY A 177 -11.50 14.41 -8.82
N ILE A 178 -11.13 13.65 -7.79
CA ILE A 178 -11.81 13.62 -6.50
C ILE A 178 -11.43 14.88 -5.72
N LYS A 179 -12.43 15.61 -5.21
CA LYS A 179 -12.16 16.77 -4.34
C LYS A 179 -11.48 16.30 -3.06
N ASN A 180 -10.45 17.03 -2.64
CA ASN A 180 -9.66 16.73 -1.43
C ASN A 180 -10.50 16.45 -0.17
N SER A 181 -11.62 17.16 -0.01
CA SER A 181 -12.56 16.99 1.11
C SER A 181 -13.18 15.59 1.19
N CYS A 182 -13.21 14.84 0.10
CA CYS A 182 -13.85 13.53 -0.01
C CYS A 182 -12.93 12.37 0.38
N ILE A 183 -11.64 12.62 0.56
CA ILE A 183 -10.66 11.56 0.87
C ILE A 183 -10.55 11.35 2.38
N GLY A 184 -11.08 12.27 3.20
CA GLY A 184 -10.93 12.18 4.66
C GLY A 184 -9.49 12.32 5.15
N ILE A 185 -8.56 12.63 4.23
CA ILE A 185 -7.17 12.97 4.49
C ILE A 185 -7.12 14.50 4.47
N PRO A 186 -7.07 15.19 5.62
CA PRO A 186 -6.79 16.62 5.63
C PRO A 186 -5.50 16.85 4.84
N LEU A 187 -5.50 17.84 3.95
CA LEU A 187 -4.28 18.27 3.27
C LEU A 187 -3.32 18.82 4.32
N TYR A 188 -2.52 17.94 4.90
CA TYR A 188 -1.45 18.25 5.81
C TYR A 188 -0.24 18.78 5.04
N HIS A 189 -0.48 19.76 4.16
CA HIS A 189 0.55 20.46 3.41
C HIS A 189 1.53 21.21 4.33
N ARG A 190 1.20 21.35 5.62
CA ARG A 190 2.09 21.90 6.66
C ARG A 190 2.72 20.85 7.59
N GLN A 191 2.15 19.65 7.75
CA GLN A 191 2.65 18.64 8.71
C GLN A 191 3.46 17.51 8.06
N LEU A 192 3.34 17.30 6.74
CA LEU A 192 4.04 16.21 6.03
C LEU A 192 5.35 16.65 5.35
N LEU A 193 5.61 17.95 5.27
CA LEU A 193 6.58 18.50 4.32
C LEU A 193 7.86 19.07 4.94
N TYR A 194 8.00 19.15 6.27
CA TYR A 194 9.13 19.86 6.85
C TYR A 194 9.68 19.19 8.12
N PRO A 195 10.60 18.22 7.97
CA PRO A 195 11.54 17.92 9.04
C PRO A 195 12.28 19.22 9.40
N ALA A 196 12.40 19.55 10.69
CA ALA A 196 13.14 20.72 11.16
C ALA A 196 14.58 20.80 10.57
N ALA A 197 15.17 19.64 10.25
CA ALA A 197 16.47 19.52 9.58
C ALA A 197 16.54 20.21 8.20
N LEU A 198 15.46 20.23 7.41
CA LEU A 198 15.45 20.89 6.10
C LEU A 198 15.32 22.42 6.21
N ARG A 199 14.69 22.94 7.28
CA ARG A 199 14.69 24.38 7.58
C ARG A 199 16.10 24.88 7.91
N LEU A 200 16.93 24.09 8.59
CA LEU A 200 18.32 24.44 8.90
C LEU A 200 19.22 24.46 7.66
N LEU A 201 18.98 23.57 6.69
CA LEU A 201 19.71 23.53 5.42
C LEU A 201 19.32 24.68 4.46
N LEU A 202 18.05 25.08 4.45
CA LEU A 202 17.52 26.14 3.56
C LEU A 202 17.55 27.56 4.16
N SER A 203 17.85 27.71 5.45
CA SER A 203 18.04 29.04 6.09
C SER A 203 19.48 29.57 5.95
N ARG A 204 20.36 28.82 5.29
CA ARG A 204 21.75 29.20 5.00
C ARG A 204 22.01 29.49 3.51
N SER A 205 20.95 29.61 2.71
CA SER A 205 20.99 29.96 1.29
C SER A 205 20.22 31.25 1.03
#